data_AF-A0AA46H9N1-F1
#
_entry.id   AF-A0AA46H9N1-F1
#
_cell.length_a   1.000
_cell.length_b   1.000
_cell.length_c   1.000
_cell.angle_alpha   90.00
_cell.angle_beta   90.00
_cell.angle_gamma   90.00
#
_symmetry.space_group_name_H-M   'P 1'
#
loop_
_entity.id
_entity.type
_entity.pdbx_description
1 polymer ?
#
loop_
_entity_poly.entity_id
_entity_poly.type
_entity_poly.pdbx_seq_one_letter_code
_entity_poly.pdbx_strand_id
1 'polypeptide(L)'
;MTEAHHHLDANAGYYLPEHAQYRLQQLRDHMRFLARLAQSRTPAEEQARQPAICMDELAFCLELLAEQVTQTMAQVQWPAHLGPDDADNATDAGEAARTD
;
A
#
# COMPACT_ATOMS: atom_id res chain seq x y z
N MET A 1 43.66 -30.93 -14.13
CA MET A 1 42.77 -31.97 -13.57
C MET A 1 41.54 -31.22 -13.07
N THR A 2 40.53 -30.97 -13.91
CA THR A 2 39.33 -31.84 -14.13
C THR A 2 38.62 -32.06 -12.78
N GLU A 3 37.37 -31.69 -12.54
CA GLU A 3 36.15 -31.57 -13.35
C GLU A 3 35.29 -30.46 -12.74
N ALA A 4 34.65 -29.56 -13.48
CA ALA A 4 33.52 -29.83 -14.38
C ALA A 4 32.36 -30.58 -13.70
N HIS A 5 31.76 -29.96 -12.68
CA HIS A 5 30.33 -30.15 -12.44
C HIS A 5 29.60 -28.82 -12.56
N HIS A 6 29.58 -28.33 -13.80
CA HIS A 6 28.39 -27.67 -14.33
C HIS A 6 27.24 -28.69 -14.30
N HIS A 7 26.73 -28.99 -13.10
CA HIS A 7 25.35 -29.41 -12.96
C HIS A 7 24.53 -28.13 -13.05
N LEU A 8 24.56 -27.49 -14.22
CA LEU A 8 23.40 -26.76 -14.67
C LEU A 8 22.35 -27.85 -14.81
N ASP A 9 21.56 -28.00 -13.75
CA ASP A 9 20.35 -28.79 -13.70
C ASP A 9 19.49 -28.40 -14.90
N ALA A 10 19.69 -29.11 -16.01
CA ALA A 10 18.84 -29.09 -17.19
C ALA A 10 17.45 -29.69 -16.89
N ASN A 11 17.13 -29.87 -15.61
CA ASN A 11 15.84 -30.27 -15.06
C ASN A 11 15.30 -29.26 -14.03
N ALA A 12 15.86 -28.04 -13.94
CA ALA A 12 15.25 -26.93 -13.19
C ALA A 12 14.00 -26.43 -13.95
N GLY A 13 12.99 -27.29 -14.09
CA GLY A 13 11.69 -26.90 -14.58
C GLY A 13 11.17 -25.77 -13.70
N TYR A 14 10.75 -24.68 -14.32
CA TYR A 14 10.12 -23.53 -13.67
C TYR A 14 8.75 -23.94 -13.09
N TYR A 15 8.76 -24.77 -12.04
CA TYR A 15 7.57 -25.16 -11.31
C TYR A 15 7.17 -24.01 -10.41
N LEU A 16 6.07 -23.36 -10.79
CA LEU A 16 5.46 -22.36 -9.94
C LEU A 16 4.87 -23.06 -8.71
N PRO A 17 5.29 -22.71 -7.48
CA PRO A 17 4.74 -23.30 -6.27
C PRO A 17 3.21 -23.12 -6.19
N GLU A 18 2.50 -24.06 -5.59
CA GLU A 18 1.03 -24.04 -5.49
C GLU A 18 0.49 -22.74 -4.87
N HIS A 19 1.16 -22.23 -3.83
CA HIS A 19 0.80 -20.96 -3.20
C HIS A 19 0.92 -19.76 -4.15
N ALA A 20 1.84 -19.81 -5.12
CA ALA A 20 2.02 -18.76 -6.11
C ALA A 20 0.99 -18.91 -7.25
N GLN A 21 0.62 -20.15 -7.61
CA GLN A 21 -0.49 -20.42 -8.52
C GLN A 21 -1.82 -19.86 -7.96
N TYR A 22 -2.11 -20.13 -6.69
CA TYR A 22 -3.31 -19.62 -6.02
C TYR A 22 -3.35 -18.10 -5.98
N ARG A 23 -2.23 -17.45 -5.61
CA ARG A 23 -2.14 -15.99 -5.62
C ARG A 23 -2.33 -15.38 -7.00
N LEU A 24 -1.80 -16.00 -8.06
CA LEU A 24 -2.04 -15.54 -9.44
C LEU A 24 -3.50 -15.70 -9.85
N GLN A 25 -4.16 -16.78 -9.44
CA GLN A 25 -5.58 -16.97 -9.69
C GLN A 25 -6.42 -15.90 -9.00
N GLN A 26 -6.15 -15.64 -7.72
CA GLN A 26 -6.81 -14.57 -6.96
C GLN A 26 -6.60 -13.20 -7.61
N LEU A 27 -5.37 -12.89 -8.03
CA LEU A 27 -5.04 -11.64 -8.70
C LEU A 27 -5.78 -11.48 -10.04
N ARG A 28 -5.84 -12.55 -10.84
CA ARG A 28 -6.60 -12.57 -12.09
C ARG A 28 -8.08 -12.29 -11.84
N ASP A 29 -8.65 -12.87 -10.80
CA ASP A 29 -10.07 -12.70 -10.49
C ASP A 29 -10.37 -11.29 -9.96
N HIS A 30 -9.46 -10.70 -9.18
CA HIS A 30 -9.51 -9.29 -8.80
C HIS A 30 -9.42 -8.36 -10.01
N MET A 31 -8.46 -8.60 -10.92
CA MET A 31 -8.33 -7.81 -12.14
C MET A 31 -9.58 -7.90 -13.02
N ARG A 32 -10.19 -9.08 -13.14
CA ARG A 32 -11.46 -9.25 -13.88
C ARG A 32 -12.61 -8.51 -13.22
N PHE A 33 -12.67 -8.51 -11.89
CA PHE A 33 -13.67 -7.74 -11.16
C PHE A 33 -13.50 -6.24 -11.38
N LEU A 34 -12.26 -5.73 -11.25
CA LEU A 34 -11.96 -4.33 -11.54
C LEU A 34 -12.24 -3.98 -13.00
N ALA A 35 -11.92 -4.87 -13.94
CA ALA A 35 -12.23 -4.67 -15.35
C ALA A 35 -13.74 -4.61 -15.63
N ARG A 36 -14.56 -5.37 -14.88
CA ARG A 36 -16.03 -5.26 -14.96
C ARG A 36 -16.55 -3.96 -14.35
N LEU A 37 -15.93 -3.48 -13.27
CA LEU A 37 -16.29 -2.18 -12.68
C LEU A 37 -15.84 -1.00 -13.55
N ALA A 38 -14.72 -1.15 -14.25
CA ALA A 38 -14.15 -0.17 -15.15
C ALA A 38 -14.71 -0.26 -16.58
N GLN A 39 -15.44 -1.33 -16.93
CA GLN A 39 -16.19 -1.38 -18.17
C GLN A 39 -17.11 -0.17 -18.22
N SER A 40 -17.15 0.48 -19.38
CA SER A 40 -17.97 1.66 -19.61
C SER A 40 -19.39 1.34 -19.17
N ARG A 41 -19.87 2.01 -18.12
CA ARG A 41 -21.29 1.97 -17.75
C ARG A 41 -22.06 2.27 -19.01
N THR A 42 -22.83 1.28 -19.47
CA THR A 42 -23.60 1.49 -20.68
C THR A 42 -24.59 2.61 -20.39
N PRO A 43 -24.95 3.46 -21.37
CA PRO A 43 -25.93 4.53 -21.15
C PRO A 43 -27.27 3.99 -20.62
N ALA A 44 -27.60 2.72 -20.91
CA ALA A 44 -28.74 2.02 -20.32
C ALA A 44 -28.58 1.76 -18.81
N GLU A 45 -27.39 1.37 -18.34
CA GLU A 45 -27.10 1.23 -16.91
C GLU A 45 -27.03 2.58 -16.19
N GLU A 46 -26.48 3.61 -16.83
CA GLU A 46 -26.45 4.98 -16.29
C GLU A 46 -27.87 5.54 -16.12
N GLN A 47 -28.74 5.35 -17.13
CA GLN A 47 -30.13 5.78 -17.09
C GLN A 47 -30.98 4.99 -16.08
N ALA A 48 -30.72 3.68 -15.92
CA ALA A 48 -31.38 2.83 -14.94
C ALA A 48 -30.90 3.09 -13.51
N ARG A 49 -29.66 3.58 -13.34
CA ARG A 49 -29.11 3.93 -12.03
C ARG A 49 -29.43 5.33 -11.57
N GLN A 50 -30.00 6.22 -12.40
CA GLN A 50 -30.40 7.56 -11.97
C GLN A 50 -31.33 7.42 -10.77
N PRO A 51 -30.80 7.52 -9.55
CA PRO A 51 -31.65 7.45 -8.39
C PRO A 51 -32.40 8.79 -8.40
N ALA A 52 -33.66 8.80 -7.97
CA ALA A 52 -34.41 10.05 -7.84
C ALA A 52 -33.84 10.85 -6.65
N ILE A 53 -32.59 11.28 -6.76
CA ILE A 53 -31.84 12.03 -5.76
C ILE A 53 -31.74 13.45 -6.28
N CYS A 54 -32.18 14.39 -5.46
CA CYS A 54 -31.95 15.80 -5.71
C CYS A 54 -30.44 16.05 -5.73
N MET A 55 -29.92 16.58 -6.84
CA MET A 55 -28.48 16.85 -6.97
C MET A 55 -27.97 17.82 -5.90
N ASP A 56 -28.83 18.72 -5.42
CA ASP A 56 -28.48 19.67 -4.35
C ASP A 56 -28.31 18.98 -3.00
N GLU A 57 -29.17 18.00 -2.67
CA GLU A 57 -29.04 17.18 -1.45
C GLU A 57 -27.79 16.31 -1.51
N LEU A 58 -27.47 15.76 -2.68
CA LEU A 58 -26.25 14.99 -2.88
C LEU A 58 -25.00 15.87 -2.72
N ALA A 59 -25.01 17.08 -3.28
CA ALA A 59 -23.92 18.04 -3.13
C ALA A 59 -23.68 18.36 -1.64
N PHE A 60 -24.76 18.67 -0.91
CA PHE A 60 -24.68 18.89 0.53
C PHE A 60 -24.11 17.68 1.30
N CYS A 61 -24.56 16.47 0.98
CA CYS A 61 -24.05 15.26 1.64
C CYS A 61 -22.56 15.03 1.36
N LEU A 62 -22.11 15.31 0.13
CA LEU A 62 -20.70 15.18 -0.25
C LEU A 62 -19.82 16.25 0.42
N GLU A 63 -20.31 17.47 0.56
CA GLU A 63 -19.64 18.54 1.32
C GLU A 63 -19.47 18.15 2.79
N LEU A 64 -20.53 17.67 3.44
CA LEU A 64 -20.49 17.22 4.84
C LEU A 64 -19.51 16.05 5.02
N LEU A 65 -19.49 15.11 4.06
CA LEU A 65 -18.60 13.96 4.10
C LEU A 65 -17.13 14.38 3.93
N ALA A 66 -16.84 15.34 3.04
CA ALA A 66 -15.49 15.88 2.87
C ALA A 66 -14.99 16.58 4.14
N GLU A 67 -15.88 17.33 4.81
CA GLU A 67 -15.57 17.96 6.09
C GLU A 67 -15.27 16.91 7.17
N GLN A 68 -16.10 15.88 7.30
CA GLN A 68 -15.90 14.79 8.25
C GLN A 68 -14.61 14.01 8.01
N VAL A 69 -14.28 13.72 6.75
CA VAL A 69 -13.01 13.06 6.40
C VAL A 69 -11.82 13.94 6.79
N THR A 70 -11.89 15.24 6.52
CA THR A 70 -10.83 16.20 6.89
C THR A 70 -10.64 16.26 8.40
N GLN A 71 -11.72 16.36 9.16
CA GLN A 71 -11.69 16.34 10.63
C GLN A 71 -11.18 15.00 11.18
N THR A 72 -11.56 13.89 10.56
CA THR A 72 -11.09 12.56 10.95
C THR A 72 -9.60 12.43 10.69
N MET A 73 -9.13 12.84 9.51
CA MET A 73 -7.70 12.86 9.18
C MET A 73 -6.89 13.74 10.13
N ALA A 74 -7.44 14.89 10.53
CA ALA A 74 -6.81 15.76 11.53
C ALA A 74 -6.75 15.14 12.94
N GLN A 75 -7.62 14.18 13.25
CA GLN A 75 -7.63 13.46 14.52
C GLN A 75 -6.76 12.18 14.49
N VAL A 76 -6.69 11.51 13.34
CA VAL A 76 -5.86 10.31 13.15
C VAL A 76 -4.45 10.63 12.65
N GLN A 77 -4.14 11.90 12.37
CA GLN A 77 -2.77 12.34 12.10
C GLN A 77 -1.93 12.06 13.36
N TRP A 78 -1.26 10.92 13.35
CA TRP A 78 -0.29 10.53 14.35
C TRP A 78 0.87 11.55 14.33
N PRO A 79 1.44 11.95 15.48
CA PRO A 79 2.66 12.73 15.45
C PRO A 79 3.80 11.82 15.00
N ALA A 80 4.19 11.92 13.73
CA ALA A 80 5.49 11.43 13.27
C ALA A 80 6.57 12.43 13.71
N HIS A 81 6.84 12.54 15.01
CA HIS A 81 8.05 13.20 15.48
C HIS A 81 9.19 12.19 15.45
N LEU A 82 9.97 12.20 14.36
CA LEU A 82 11.32 11.64 14.36
C LEU A 82 12.26 12.78 14.76
N GLY A 83 12.26 13.11 16.05
CA GLY A 83 13.22 14.04 16.62
C GLY A 83 14.52 13.32 16.90
N PRO A 84 15.68 13.87 16.54
CA PRO A 84 16.93 13.43 17.13
C PRO A 84 17.01 14.04 18.53
N ASP A 85 16.79 13.26 19.59
CA ASP A 85 17.27 13.57 20.94
C ASP A 85 17.03 12.37 21.87
N ASP A 86 17.77 11.29 21.64
CA ASP A 86 18.37 10.51 22.74
C ASP A 86 19.88 10.77 22.67
N ALA A 87 20.25 12.05 22.80
CA ALA A 87 21.56 12.42 23.30
C ALA A 87 21.47 12.49 24.82
N ASP A 88 21.48 11.35 25.50
CA ASP A 88 22.21 11.28 26.76
C ASP A 88 22.59 9.84 27.16
N ASN A 89 23.78 9.73 27.74
CA ASN A 89 24.39 8.58 28.39
C ASN A 89 25.28 7.63 27.57
N ALA A 90 26.46 8.12 27.18
CA ALA A 90 27.71 7.46 27.57
C ALA A 90 28.79 8.52 27.77
N THR A 91 28.89 9.00 29.01
CA THR A 91 30.08 9.62 29.57
C THR A 91 31.31 8.76 29.32
N ASP A 92 32.15 9.16 28.37
CA ASP A 92 33.57 8.83 28.38
C ASP A 92 34.37 9.97 27.76
N ALA A 93 34.38 11.11 28.46
CA ALA A 93 35.44 12.10 28.29
C ALA A 93 36.61 11.64 29.17
N GLY A 94 37.43 10.76 28.61
CA GLY A 94 38.72 10.36 29.17
C GLY A 94 39.58 11.59 29.46
N GLU A 95 39.90 11.75 30.74
CA GLU A 95 40.85 12.69 31.31
C GLU A 95 42.22 12.60 30.61
N ALA A 96 42.54 13.59 29.78
CA ALA A 96 43.87 13.78 29.22
C ALA A 96 44.25 15.27 29.26
N ALA A 97 44.62 15.74 30.45
CA ALA A 97 45.41 16.96 30.62
C ALA A 97 46.18 16.93 31.96
N ARG A 98 47.27 16.17 32.00
CA ARG A 98 48.42 16.54 32.85
C ARG A 98 49.56 16.96 31.92
N THR A 99 49.76 18.27 31.85
CA THR A 99 51.03 18.89 31.46
C THR A 99 51.41 19.79 32.62
N ASP A 100 52.38 19.33 33.41
CA ASP A 100 53.31 20.18 34.17
C ASP A 100 54.65 20.11 33.44
#